data_AF-A0A833XUB7-F1
#
_entry.id   AF-A0A833XUB7-F1
#
_cell.length_a   1.000
_cell.length_b   1.000
_cell.length_c   1.000
_cell.angle_alpha   90.00
_cell.angle_beta   90.00
_cell.angle_gamma   90.00
#
_symmetry.space_group_name_H-M   'P 1'
#
loop_
_entity.id
_entity.type
_entity.pdbx_description
1 polymer ?
#
loop_
_entity_poly.entity_id
_entity_poly.type
_entity_poly.pdbx_seq_one_letter_code
_entity_poly.pdbx_strand_id
1 'polypeptide(L)'
;MKGRGIQIFYSGLLERSEEFIVRSYKRGPKKATHKSTLAYWKRYLSVKECLPSRKLFDNGPLSNDASTSTTPAPASQTPGCPFSSYLGVVYTYWDSRASPEDMEELWNHPEVLKEWTKSGERRGKVRFSHDDSKRPYLSRVELKAVAEIILSKHFSTKAVKPTVLCALAEVVNMRFVNGVGPRPGIMGIDYSTAFWLYMELGYKAYRIDSVDDLTKPFVSMYFGAAYLAWLSEYEGRERTPQFVVQAFIAGPKNANLQETGPICLKFQQTLSNYEDTKRDEVGCTIL
;
A
#
# COMPACT_ATOMS: atom_id res chain seq x y z
N MET A 1 58.27 -14.52 -20.04
CA MET A 1 57.42 -14.41 -18.83
C MET A 1 56.26 -13.48 -19.16
N LYS A 2 55.08 -14.06 -19.44
CA LYS A 2 53.88 -13.37 -19.95
C LYS A 2 52.76 -13.49 -18.92
N GLY A 3 51.97 -12.43 -18.79
CA GLY A 3 51.10 -12.12 -17.66
C GLY A 3 49.97 -13.11 -17.35
N ARG A 4 49.55 -13.10 -16.08
CA ARG A 4 48.33 -13.75 -15.60
C ARG A 4 47.14 -12.90 -16.01
N GLY A 5 46.42 -13.35 -17.03
CA GLY A 5 45.11 -12.85 -17.39
C GLY A 5 44.06 -13.38 -16.40
N ILE A 6 43.22 -12.47 -15.91
CA ILE A 6 41.99 -12.77 -15.17
C ILE A 6 41.03 -13.46 -16.15
N GLN A 7 40.78 -14.74 -15.95
CA GLN A 7 39.81 -15.49 -16.75
C GLN A 7 38.47 -15.48 -16.03
N ILE A 8 37.61 -14.56 -16.47
CA ILE A 8 36.22 -14.44 -16.07
C ILE A 8 35.50 -15.67 -16.63
N PHE A 9 35.16 -16.64 -15.78
CA PHE A 9 34.29 -17.75 -16.19
C PHE A 9 32.83 -17.28 -16.19
N TYR A 10 32.37 -16.78 -17.33
CA TYR A 10 30.98 -16.83 -17.71
C TYR A 10 30.57 -18.30 -17.84
N SER A 11 29.76 -18.80 -16.91
CA SER A 11 29.14 -20.13 -17.02
C SER A 11 27.63 -20.00 -17.16
N GLY A 12 27.21 -20.11 -18.43
CA GLY A 12 25.97 -20.75 -18.91
C GLY A 12 24.66 -20.46 -18.18
N LEU A 13 23.79 -19.70 -18.85
CA LEU A 13 22.33 -19.75 -18.74
C LEU A 13 21.85 -21.18 -19.08
N LEU A 14 21.91 -22.09 -18.11
CA LEU A 14 21.06 -23.28 -18.11
C LEU A 14 19.72 -22.83 -17.52
N GLU A 15 18.64 -22.93 -18.28
CA GLU A 15 17.29 -22.66 -17.80
C GLU A 15 17.02 -23.54 -16.59
N ARG A 16 17.10 -22.96 -15.38
CA ARG A 16 16.97 -23.71 -14.14
C ARG A 16 15.50 -23.96 -13.90
N SER A 17 15.13 -25.21 -13.67
CA SER A 17 13.73 -25.57 -13.41
C SER A 17 13.16 -24.79 -12.21
N GLU A 18 11.87 -24.50 -12.28
CA GLU A 18 11.14 -23.82 -11.20
C GLU A 18 11.32 -24.54 -9.86
N GLU A 19 11.33 -25.88 -9.89
CA GLU A 19 11.65 -26.71 -8.73
C GLU A 19 13.04 -26.41 -8.16
N PHE A 20 14.07 -26.30 -9.01
CA PHE A 20 15.42 -25.97 -8.56
C PHE A 20 15.46 -24.58 -7.90
N ILE A 21 14.78 -23.59 -8.49
CA ILE A 21 14.72 -22.23 -7.98
C ILE A 21 14.07 -22.22 -6.59
N VAL A 22 12.90 -22.85 -6.44
CA VAL A 22 12.16 -22.92 -5.18
C VAL A 22 12.97 -23.66 -4.10
N ARG A 23 13.60 -24.78 -4.45
CA ARG A 23 14.31 -25.63 -3.49
C ARG A 23 15.67 -25.05 -3.07
N SER A 24 16.31 -24.27 -3.94
CA SER A 24 17.58 -23.61 -3.64
C SER A 24 17.42 -22.35 -2.79
N TYR A 25 16.24 -21.71 -2.79
CA TYR A 25 16.00 -20.44 -2.09
C TYR A 25 16.32 -20.46 -0.58
N LYS A 26 16.05 -21.57 0.12
CA LYS A 26 16.30 -21.68 1.58
C LYS A 26 17.56 -22.45 1.97
N ARG A 27 18.10 -23.31 1.10
CA ARG A 27 19.25 -24.18 1.43
C ARG A 27 20.44 -24.08 0.47
N GLY A 28 20.39 -23.16 -0.48
CA GLY A 28 21.41 -22.94 -1.49
C GLY A 28 21.39 -23.97 -2.63
N PRO A 29 22.07 -23.69 -3.75
CA PRO A 29 22.01 -24.50 -4.97
C PRO A 29 22.55 -25.92 -4.78
N LYS A 30 23.52 -26.12 -3.88
CA LYS A 30 24.10 -27.45 -3.58
C LYS A 30 23.13 -28.42 -2.89
N LYS A 31 22.02 -27.94 -2.34
CA LYS A 31 21.01 -28.74 -1.62
C LYS A 31 19.64 -28.74 -2.32
N ALA A 32 19.57 -28.19 -3.54
CA ALA A 32 18.32 -28.08 -4.30
C ALA A 32 17.69 -29.45 -4.60
N THR A 33 18.49 -30.49 -4.82
CA THR A 33 18.01 -31.85 -5.12
C THR A 33 17.85 -32.76 -3.89
N HIS A 34 18.18 -32.26 -2.69
CA HIS A 34 18.19 -33.07 -1.47
C HIS A 34 16.76 -33.36 -0.96
N LYS A 35 16.48 -34.59 -0.46
CA LYS A 35 15.12 -35.01 -0.02
C LYS A 35 14.46 -34.06 0.99
N SER A 36 15.25 -33.41 1.85
CA SER A 36 14.74 -32.43 2.83
C SER A 36 14.18 -31.13 2.24
N THR A 37 14.45 -30.81 0.96
CA THR A 37 13.90 -29.63 0.28
C THR A 37 12.59 -29.90 -0.46
N LEU A 38 12.15 -31.17 -0.54
CA LEU A 38 10.92 -31.58 -1.24
C LEU A 38 9.66 -30.96 -0.62
N ALA A 39 9.64 -30.75 0.70
CA ALA A 39 8.51 -30.11 1.38
C ALA A 39 8.28 -28.67 0.89
N TYR A 40 9.34 -27.93 0.53
CA TYR A 40 9.22 -26.58 -0.01
C TYR A 40 8.60 -26.59 -1.41
N TRP A 41 8.98 -27.56 -2.25
CA TRP A 41 8.40 -27.74 -3.57
C TRP A 41 6.91 -28.10 -3.50
N LYS A 42 6.52 -29.02 -2.62
CA LYS A 42 5.12 -29.38 -2.41
C LYS A 42 4.26 -28.20 -1.94
N ARG A 43 4.79 -27.38 -1.01
CA ARG A 43 4.10 -26.17 -0.54
C ARG A 43 3.97 -25.13 -1.65
N TYR A 44 4.99 -24.98 -2.49
CA TYR A 44 4.96 -24.10 -3.64
C TYR A 44 3.89 -24.51 -4.66
N LEU A 45 3.82 -25.79 -5.03
CA LEU A 45 2.78 -26.31 -5.94
C LEU A 45 1.38 -26.09 -5.38
N SER A 46 1.16 -26.35 -4.10
CA SER A 46 -0.13 -26.12 -3.44
C SER A 46 -0.56 -24.64 -3.50
N VAL A 47 0.37 -23.69 -3.29
CA VAL A 47 0.06 -22.26 -3.44
C VAL A 47 -0.22 -21.92 -4.90
N LYS A 48 0.58 -22.46 -5.82
CA LYS A 48 0.46 -22.19 -7.26
C LYS A 48 -0.86 -22.69 -7.85
N GLU A 49 -1.36 -23.83 -7.37
CA GLU A 49 -2.68 -24.38 -7.74
C GLU A 49 -3.85 -23.57 -7.16
N CYS A 50 -3.65 -22.88 -6.03
CA CYS A 50 -4.64 -21.98 -5.43
C CYS A 50 -4.65 -20.57 -6.06
N LEU A 51 -3.73 -20.25 -6.98
CA LEU A 51 -3.72 -18.98 -7.70
C LEU A 51 -4.58 -19.10 -8.97
N PRO A 52 -5.40 -18.10 -9.33
CA PRO A 52 -6.15 -18.11 -10.58
C PRO A 52 -5.20 -18.31 -11.77
N SER A 53 -5.41 -19.36 -12.54
CA SER A 53 -4.57 -19.69 -13.70
C SER A 53 -4.55 -18.51 -14.67
N ARG A 54 -3.37 -17.92 -14.88
CA ARG A 54 -3.15 -16.90 -15.91
C ARG A 54 -3.09 -17.61 -17.28
N LYS A 55 -4.22 -18.13 -17.76
CA LYS A 55 -4.39 -18.46 -19.18
C LYS A 55 -4.79 -17.19 -19.91
N LEU A 56 -3.79 -16.50 -20.45
CA LEU A 56 -4.00 -15.34 -21.31
C LEU A 56 -3.40 -15.66 -22.68
N PHE A 57 -4.27 -15.54 -23.69
CA PHE A 57 -4.03 -15.57 -25.13
C PHE A 57 -3.70 -16.92 -25.77
N ASP A 58 -4.74 -17.54 -26.32
CA ASP A 58 -4.64 -18.11 -27.66
C ASP A 58 -5.81 -17.56 -28.49
N ASN A 59 -5.49 -16.87 -29.59
CA ASN A 59 -6.43 -16.26 -30.53
C ASN A 59 -6.71 -17.26 -31.66
N GLY A 60 -7.98 -17.56 -31.92
CA GLY A 60 -8.42 -18.20 -33.17
C GLY A 60 -9.96 -18.35 -33.25
N PRO A 61 -10.61 -18.10 -34.40
CA PRO A 61 -11.97 -17.55 -34.44
C PRO A 61 -13.09 -18.54 -34.81
N LEU A 62 -14.32 -18.06 -34.55
CA LEU A 62 -15.61 -18.41 -35.18
C LEU A 62 -16.30 -19.72 -34.70
N SER A 63 -17.47 -19.56 -34.08
CA SER A 63 -18.75 -19.95 -34.68
C SER A 63 -19.92 -19.50 -33.83
N ASN A 64 -20.84 -18.80 -34.49
CA ASN A 64 -22.19 -18.53 -34.05
C ASN A 64 -22.91 -19.86 -33.80
N ASP A 65 -23.83 -19.88 -32.84
CA ASP A 65 -25.19 -20.29 -33.13
C ASP A 65 -26.17 -19.76 -32.08
N ALA A 66 -27.28 -19.22 -32.59
CA ALA A 66 -28.40 -18.68 -31.86
C ALA A 66 -29.42 -19.79 -31.55
N SER A 67 -30.12 -19.69 -30.41
CA SER A 67 -31.51 -20.19 -30.26
C SER A 67 -32.17 -19.70 -28.97
N THR A 68 -33.05 -18.70 -29.15
CA THR A 68 -34.43 -18.52 -28.65
C THR A 68 -34.94 -19.17 -27.36
N SER A 69 -35.52 -18.30 -26.49
CA SER A 69 -36.81 -18.38 -25.75
C SER A 69 -37.04 -19.54 -24.77
N THR A 70 -37.47 -19.39 -23.50
CA THR A 70 -38.68 -18.74 -22.96
C THR A 70 -38.63 -18.76 -21.41
N THR A 71 -39.33 -17.83 -20.78
CA THR A 71 -39.66 -17.55 -19.35
C THR A 71 -39.50 -18.65 -18.27
N PRO A 72 -39.33 -18.27 -16.99
CA PRO A 72 -40.39 -18.61 -16.03
C PRO A 72 -40.72 -17.52 -14.97
N ALA A 73 -41.94 -17.60 -14.44
CA ALA A 73 -42.50 -16.80 -13.34
C ALA A 73 -42.18 -17.45 -11.95
N PRO A 74 -42.58 -16.86 -10.79
CA PRO A 74 -41.67 -16.61 -9.68
C PRO A 74 -41.73 -17.67 -8.56
N ALA A 75 -40.62 -17.86 -7.85
CA ALA A 75 -40.58 -18.52 -6.56
C ALA A 75 -39.64 -17.78 -5.59
N SER A 76 -40.19 -17.49 -4.43
CA SER A 76 -39.61 -16.76 -3.30
C SER A 76 -38.62 -17.60 -2.47
N GLN A 77 -37.68 -16.89 -1.82
CA GLN A 77 -36.94 -17.18 -0.56
C GLN A 77 -35.44 -17.57 -0.65
N THR A 78 -34.59 -16.53 -0.43
CA THR A 78 -33.38 -16.47 0.45
C THR A 78 -32.11 -17.22 -0.02
N PRO A 79 -30.85 -16.91 0.42
CA PRO A 79 -30.20 -15.74 1.07
C PRO A 79 -28.97 -15.16 0.31
N GLY A 80 -28.61 -13.91 0.60
CA GLY A 80 -27.24 -13.36 0.50
C GLY A 80 -26.59 -13.34 -0.88
N CYS A 81 -26.64 -12.20 -1.59
CA CYS A 81 -25.87 -12.00 -2.82
C CYS A 81 -24.36 -11.86 -2.51
N PRO A 82 -23.50 -12.79 -2.96
CA PRO A 82 -22.08 -12.52 -3.09
C PRO A 82 -21.84 -11.82 -4.43
N PHE A 83 -21.12 -10.70 -4.41
CA PHE A 83 -20.41 -10.11 -5.54
C PHE A 83 -21.17 -9.98 -6.88
N SER A 84 -21.64 -8.75 -7.16
CA SER A 84 -21.97 -8.31 -8.52
C SER A 84 -20.68 -8.18 -9.34
N SER A 85 -20.14 -9.29 -9.84
CA SER A 85 -19.01 -9.31 -10.77
C SER A 85 -19.49 -9.14 -12.21
N TYR A 86 -19.89 -7.92 -12.58
CA TYR A 86 -19.88 -7.54 -14.00
C TYR A 86 -18.43 -7.19 -14.35
N LEU A 87 -17.77 -8.04 -15.15
CA LEU A 87 -16.38 -7.94 -15.61
C LEU A 87 -15.30 -7.97 -14.52
N GLY A 88 -15.13 -9.09 -13.81
CA GLY A 88 -13.84 -9.58 -13.28
C GLY A 88 -12.99 -8.68 -12.37
N VAL A 89 -13.45 -7.49 -11.99
CA VAL A 89 -12.75 -6.57 -11.09
C VAL A 89 -13.29 -6.80 -9.69
N VAL A 90 -12.50 -7.46 -8.85
CA VAL A 90 -12.76 -7.52 -7.41
C VAL A 90 -12.47 -6.14 -6.83
N TYR A 91 -13.52 -5.35 -6.64
CA TYR A 91 -13.39 -4.04 -6.01
C TYR A 91 -12.96 -4.20 -4.56
N THR A 92 -11.94 -3.42 -4.16
CA THR A 92 -11.58 -3.26 -2.75
C THR A 92 -12.35 -2.07 -2.19
N TYR A 93 -12.96 -2.26 -1.01
CA TYR A 93 -13.82 -1.27 -0.37
C TYR A 93 -13.18 -0.74 0.92
N TRP A 94 -13.39 0.53 1.21
CA TRP A 94 -12.97 1.19 2.44
C TRP A 94 -13.53 0.50 3.68
N ASP A 95 -14.80 0.10 3.65
CA ASP A 95 -15.49 -0.57 4.75
C ASP A 95 -14.84 -1.92 5.16
N SER A 96 -14.00 -2.51 4.29
CA SER A 96 -13.21 -3.71 4.61
C SER A 96 -11.84 -3.41 5.23
N ARG A 97 -11.41 -2.15 5.23
CA ARG A 97 -10.07 -1.68 5.62
C ARG A 97 -10.06 -0.62 6.71
N ALA A 98 -11.21 -0.10 7.11
CA ALA A 98 -11.37 0.89 8.15
C ALA A 98 -12.42 0.44 9.17
N SER A 99 -12.29 0.90 10.42
CA SER A 99 -13.32 0.66 11.43
C SER A 99 -14.58 1.47 11.12
N PRO A 100 -15.76 1.08 11.64
CA PRO A 100 -16.97 1.89 11.51
C PRO A 100 -16.79 3.33 12.03
N GLU A 101 -16.01 3.50 13.10
CA GLU A 101 -15.71 4.80 13.69
C GLU A 101 -14.85 5.64 12.74
N ASP A 102 -13.79 5.07 12.17
CA ASP A 102 -12.94 5.75 11.19
C ASP A 102 -13.71 6.11 9.91
N MET A 103 -14.64 5.25 9.48
CA MET A 103 -15.51 5.52 8.34
C MET A 103 -16.45 6.68 8.63
N GLU A 104 -17.01 6.77 9.83
CA GLU A 104 -17.89 7.88 10.22
C GLU A 104 -17.12 9.21 10.20
N GLU A 105 -15.88 9.23 10.70
CA GLU A 105 -15.01 10.42 10.63
C GLU A 105 -14.74 10.85 9.18
N LEU A 106 -14.50 9.91 8.26
CA LEU A 106 -14.36 10.24 6.83
C LEU A 106 -15.64 10.81 6.24
N TRP A 107 -16.81 10.27 6.57
CA TRP A 107 -18.08 10.80 6.10
C TRP A 107 -18.40 12.20 6.66
N ASN A 108 -17.89 12.52 7.85
CA ASN A 108 -18.04 13.83 8.47
C ASN A 108 -17.01 14.86 7.95
N HIS A 109 -15.95 14.40 7.26
CA HIS A 109 -14.95 15.29 6.69
C HIS A 109 -15.49 15.99 5.42
N PRO A 110 -15.61 17.35 5.38
CA PRO A 110 -16.32 18.06 4.31
C PRO A 110 -15.82 17.77 2.89
N GLU A 111 -14.50 17.76 2.70
CA GLU A 111 -13.91 17.51 1.37
C GLU A 111 -14.10 16.06 0.91
N VAL A 112 -14.08 15.10 1.83
CA VAL A 112 -14.30 13.68 1.51
C VAL A 112 -15.76 13.46 1.17
N LEU A 113 -16.68 14.00 1.99
CA LEU A 113 -18.12 13.96 1.71
C LEU A 113 -18.43 14.52 0.31
N LYS A 114 -17.82 15.65 -0.04
CA LYS A 114 -17.95 16.28 -1.36
C LYS A 114 -17.42 15.37 -2.49
N GLU A 115 -16.21 14.81 -2.33
CA GLU A 115 -15.60 13.91 -3.32
C GLU A 115 -16.41 12.62 -3.51
N TRP A 116 -16.82 11.98 -2.42
CA TRP A 116 -17.59 10.74 -2.44
C TRP A 116 -19.01 10.96 -3.00
N THR A 117 -19.68 12.05 -2.62
CA THR A 117 -21.00 12.41 -3.18
C THR A 117 -20.92 12.65 -4.69
N LYS A 118 -19.90 13.39 -5.14
CA LYS A 118 -19.65 13.64 -6.58
C LYS A 118 -19.40 12.34 -7.35
N SER A 119 -18.78 11.36 -6.70
CA SER A 119 -18.45 10.06 -7.28
C SER A 119 -19.59 9.03 -7.16
N GLY A 120 -20.71 9.41 -6.53
CA GLY A 120 -21.87 8.54 -6.31
C GLY A 120 -21.63 7.40 -5.32
N GLU A 121 -20.61 7.53 -4.46
CA GLU A 121 -20.29 6.55 -3.43
C GLU A 121 -21.36 6.58 -2.32
N ARG A 122 -21.59 5.42 -1.67
CA ARG A 122 -22.61 5.26 -0.64
C ARG A 122 -22.02 4.62 0.60
N ARG A 123 -22.51 5.03 1.78
CA ARG A 123 -22.16 4.41 3.07
C ARG A 123 -22.29 2.87 2.98
N GLY A 124 -21.28 2.14 3.46
CA GLY A 124 -21.24 0.68 3.43
C GLY A 124 -20.65 0.06 2.15
N LYS A 125 -20.39 0.85 1.09
CA LYS A 125 -19.85 0.35 -0.19
C LYS A 125 -18.91 1.37 -0.84
N VAL A 126 -18.11 2.09 -0.05
CA VAL A 126 -17.20 3.10 -0.60
C VAL A 126 -16.01 2.40 -1.24
N ARG A 127 -15.79 2.62 -2.54
CA ARG A 127 -14.68 2.02 -3.29
C ARG A 127 -13.40 2.82 -3.10
N PHE A 128 -12.26 2.14 -3.07
CA PHE A 128 -10.98 2.83 -3.28
C PHE A 128 -10.83 3.32 -4.72
N SER A 129 -10.06 4.38 -4.92
CA SER A 129 -9.59 4.77 -6.25
C SER A 129 -8.63 3.69 -6.80
N HIS A 130 -8.59 3.53 -8.12
CA HIS A 130 -7.76 2.51 -8.78
C HIS A 130 -6.92 3.14 -9.89
N ASP A 131 -5.66 2.72 -10.02
CA ASP A 131 -4.80 3.15 -11.12
C ASP A 131 -5.10 2.36 -12.41
N ASP A 132 -4.37 2.65 -13.48
CA ASP A 132 -4.52 1.94 -14.76
C ASP A 132 -4.25 0.43 -14.64
N SER A 133 -3.45 0.03 -13.64
CA SER A 133 -3.14 -1.35 -13.30
C SER A 133 -4.12 -1.96 -12.28
N LYS A 134 -5.23 -1.29 -11.99
CA LYS A 134 -6.25 -1.70 -11.00
C LYS A 134 -5.69 -1.90 -9.60
N ARG A 135 -4.64 -1.17 -9.23
CA ARG A 135 -4.13 -1.12 -7.86
C ARG A 135 -4.90 -0.08 -7.05
N PRO A 136 -5.41 -0.43 -5.85
CA PRO A 136 -6.14 0.51 -5.02
C PRO A 136 -5.20 1.56 -4.41
N TYR A 137 -5.61 2.82 -4.45
CA TYR A 137 -4.91 3.95 -3.83
C TYR A 137 -5.90 4.93 -3.19
N LEU A 138 -5.39 5.77 -2.29
CA LEU A 138 -6.16 6.87 -1.70
C LEU A 138 -6.05 8.10 -2.58
N SER A 139 -7.18 8.75 -2.87
CA SER A 139 -7.18 10.10 -3.44
C SER A 139 -6.40 11.08 -2.55
N ARG A 140 -6.01 12.23 -3.09
CA ARG A 140 -5.31 13.24 -2.26
C ARG A 140 -6.21 13.78 -1.15
N VAL A 141 -7.51 13.87 -1.40
CA VAL A 141 -8.52 14.32 -0.44
C VAL A 141 -8.67 13.29 0.68
N GLU A 142 -8.85 12.01 0.31
CA GLU A 142 -8.93 10.90 1.26
C GLU A 142 -7.67 10.80 2.13
N LEU A 143 -6.49 10.85 1.50
CA LEU A 143 -5.21 10.77 2.22
C LEU A 143 -5.04 11.91 3.24
N LYS A 144 -5.41 13.13 2.84
CA LYS A 144 -5.34 14.31 3.72
C LYS A 144 -6.31 14.16 4.89
N ALA A 145 -7.53 13.74 4.63
CA ALA A 145 -8.52 13.51 5.70
C ALA A 145 -8.05 12.44 6.69
N VAL A 146 -7.52 11.31 6.22
CA VAL A 146 -6.97 10.27 7.12
C VAL A 146 -5.83 10.84 7.99
N ALA A 147 -4.93 11.64 7.41
CA ALA A 147 -3.86 12.29 8.17
C ALA A 147 -4.42 13.27 9.22
N GLU A 148 -5.39 14.10 8.87
CA GLU A 148 -6.02 15.09 9.77
C GLU A 148 -6.77 14.42 10.93
N ILE A 149 -7.54 13.35 10.64
CA ILE A 149 -8.27 12.58 11.66
C ILE A 149 -7.28 11.92 12.64
N ILE A 150 -6.24 11.25 12.12
CA ILE A 150 -5.22 10.61 12.98
C ILE A 150 -4.50 11.63 13.85
N LEU A 151 -4.07 12.75 13.28
CA LEU A 151 -3.32 13.76 14.01
C LEU A 151 -4.18 14.45 15.08
N SER A 152 -5.41 14.83 14.74
CA SER A 152 -6.33 15.47 15.69
C SER A 152 -6.67 14.56 16.87
N LYS A 153 -6.89 13.26 16.62
CA LYS A 153 -7.31 12.30 17.64
C LYS A 153 -6.17 11.79 18.52
N HIS A 154 -4.96 11.66 17.98
CA HIS A 154 -3.87 10.93 18.65
C HIS A 154 -2.57 11.72 18.82
N PHE A 155 -2.39 12.83 18.09
CA PHE A 155 -1.13 13.58 18.05
C PHE A 155 -1.34 15.09 18.19
N SER A 156 -2.43 15.52 18.82
CA SER A 156 -2.79 16.96 18.97
C SER A 156 -1.72 17.79 19.70
N THR A 157 -0.87 17.14 20.51
CA THR A 157 0.24 17.77 21.23
C THR A 157 1.57 17.79 20.45
N LYS A 158 1.64 17.14 19.29
CA LYS A 158 2.85 17.06 18.47
C LYS A 158 2.76 17.99 17.27
N ALA A 159 3.86 18.67 16.94
CA ALA A 159 3.93 19.62 15.82
C ALA A 159 4.07 18.93 14.45
N VAL A 160 3.23 17.94 14.16
CA VAL A 160 3.22 17.24 12.87
C VAL A 160 2.12 17.80 11.98
N LYS A 161 2.48 18.29 10.79
CA LYS A 161 1.50 18.78 9.81
C LYS A 161 0.93 17.62 8.97
N PRO A 162 -0.39 17.59 8.70
CA PRO A 162 -0.99 16.58 7.81
C PRO A 162 -0.32 16.54 6.43
N THR A 163 0.02 17.71 5.87
CA THR A 163 0.66 17.83 4.55
C THR A 163 2.01 17.10 4.46
N VAL A 164 2.77 17.04 5.55
CA VAL A 164 4.03 16.29 5.63
C VAL A 164 3.77 14.78 5.53
N LEU A 165 2.76 14.27 6.24
CA LEU A 165 2.38 12.85 6.16
C LEU A 165 1.86 12.49 4.76
N CYS A 166 1.04 13.35 4.15
CA CYS A 166 0.55 13.12 2.80
C CYS A 166 1.69 13.07 1.77
N ALA A 167 2.63 14.01 1.86
CA ALA A 167 3.79 14.03 0.97
C ALA A 167 4.68 12.80 1.16
N LEU A 168 4.89 12.35 2.40
CA LEU A 168 5.61 11.09 2.68
C LEU A 168 4.90 9.88 2.06
N ALA A 169 3.60 9.73 2.26
CA ALA A 169 2.83 8.62 1.71
C ALA A 169 2.88 8.57 0.17
N GLU A 170 2.82 9.72 -0.48
CA GLU A 170 2.92 9.83 -1.94
C GLU A 170 4.33 9.53 -2.46
N VAL A 171 5.38 9.98 -1.77
CA VAL A 171 6.77 9.73 -2.16
C VAL A 171 7.18 8.27 -1.92
N VAL A 172 6.83 7.72 -0.76
CA VAL A 172 7.29 6.40 -0.32
C VAL A 172 6.54 5.30 -1.05
N ASN A 173 5.22 5.39 -1.12
CA ASN A 173 4.34 4.31 -1.58
C ASN A 173 3.25 4.76 -2.57
N MET A 174 3.37 5.96 -3.16
CA MET A 174 2.45 6.46 -4.18
C MET A 174 0.97 6.43 -3.77
N ARG A 175 0.70 6.51 -2.46
CA ARG A 175 -0.65 6.41 -1.85
C ARG A 175 -1.35 5.06 -2.06
N PHE A 176 -0.64 4.02 -2.50
CA PHE A 176 -1.23 2.68 -2.68
C PHE A 176 -1.61 2.06 -1.34
N VAL A 177 -2.82 1.52 -1.25
CA VAL A 177 -3.37 0.90 -0.03
C VAL A 177 -2.50 -0.27 0.43
N ASN A 178 -2.02 -1.07 -0.51
CA ASN A 178 -1.18 -2.23 -0.22
C ASN A 178 0.32 -1.87 -0.13
N GLY A 179 0.71 -0.65 -0.47
CA GLY A 179 2.09 -0.19 -0.54
C GLY A 179 2.85 -0.59 -1.82
N VAL A 180 4.17 -0.37 -1.83
CA VAL A 180 5.05 -0.61 -2.98
C VAL A 180 6.21 -1.52 -2.57
N GLY A 181 6.35 -2.64 -3.29
CA GLY A 181 7.44 -3.59 -3.05
C GLY A 181 7.38 -4.16 -1.63
N PRO A 182 8.48 -4.12 -0.84
CA PRO A 182 8.51 -4.66 0.51
C PRO A 182 7.88 -3.74 1.57
N ARG A 183 7.47 -2.52 1.21
CA ARG A 183 6.95 -1.51 2.14
C ARG A 183 5.42 -1.56 2.16
N PRO A 184 4.78 -2.12 3.21
CA PRO A 184 3.33 -2.28 3.25
C PRO A 184 2.62 -0.95 3.51
N GLY A 185 1.35 -0.89 3.13
CA GLY A 185 0.47 0.23 3.48
C GLY A 185 0.79 1.54 2.77
N ILE A 186 0.08 2.60 3.14
CA ILE A 186 0.29 3.93 2.55
C ILE A 186 1.55 4.63 3.09
N MET A 187 1.96 4.36 4.33
CA MET A 187 3.13 5.02 4.95
C MET A 187 4.44 4.25 4.78
N GLY A 188 4.39 3.00 4.32
CA GLY A 188 5.59 2.20 4.05
C GLY A 188 6.44 1.84 5.26
N ILE A 189 5.87 1.92 6.46
CA ILE A 189 6.48 1.44 7.70
C ILE A 189 6.47 -0.09 7.70
N ASP A 190 7.59 -0.72 7.99
CA ASP A 190 7.65 -2.17 8.12
C ASP A 190 7.03 -2.65 9.45
N TYR A 191 6.61 -3.91 9.48
CA TYR A 191 5.97 -4.48 10.67
C TYR A 191 6.85 -4.44 11.91
N SER A 192 8.17 -4.62 11.78
CA SER A 192 9.05 -4.61 12.96
C SER A 192 9.12 -3.24 13.60
N THR A 193 9.17 -2.17 12.79
CA THR A 193 9.10 -0.79 13.28
C THR A 193 7.74 -0.48 13.91
N ALA A 194 6.63 -0.84 13.24
CA ALA A 194 5.29 -0.59 13.79
C ALA A 194 5.03 -1.38 15.09
N PHE A 195 5.44 -2.65 15.15
CA PHE A 195 5.32 -3.48 16.33
C PHE A 195 6.18 -2.95 17.50
N TRP A 196 7.39 -2.45 17.23
CA TRP A 196 8.23 -1.80 18.23
C TRP A 196 7.56 -0.52 18.78
N LEU A 197 6.98 0.33 17.93
CA LEU A 197 6.21 1.50 18.36
C LEU A 197 5.02 1.10 19.27
N TYR A 198 4.32 0.02 18.91
CA TYR A 198 3.18 -0.49 19.66
C TYR A 198 3.57 -1.05 21.04
N MET A 199 4.60 -1.91 21.07
CA MET A 199 5.01 -2.64 22.27
C MET A 199 5.85 -1.79 23.22
N GLU A 200 6.86 -1.09 22.70
CA GLU A 200 7.89 -0.44 23.53
C GLU A 200 7.60 1.05 23.76
N LEU A 201 7.01 1.74 22.77
CA LEU A 201 6.71 3.18 22.89
C LEU A 201 5.25 3.49 23.28
N GLY A 202 4.40 2.46 23.41
CA GLY A 202 3.04 2.60 23.91
C GLY A 202 2.03 3.19 22.92
N TYR A 203 2.34 3.22 21.62
CA TYR A 203 1.40 3.65 20.58
C TYR A 203 0.32 2.59 20.33
N LYS A 204 -0.73 2.59 21.17
CA LYS A 204 -1.74 1.51 21.25
C LYS A 204 -3.13 1.85 20.70
N ALA A 205 -3.31 3.00 20.04
CA ALA A 205 -4.63 3.39 19.53
C ALA A 205 -5.18 2.45 18.45
N TYR A 206 -4.28 1.86 17.66
CA TYR A 206 -4.61 0.80 16.70
C TYR A 206 -3.85 -0.47 17.06
N ARG A 207 -4.57 -1.59 17.05
CA ARG A 207 -3.99 -2.92 17.24
C ARG A 207 -3.21 -3.34 15.99
N ILE A 208 -2.07 -3.99 16.20
CA ILE A 208 -1.25 -4.56 15.14
C ILE A 208 -0.84 -5.99 15.50
N ASP A 209 -1.36 -6.96 14.75
CA ASP A 209 -1.08 -8.39 14.97
C ASP A 209 -0.27 -8.98 13.81
N SER A 210 -0.31 -8.35 12.63
CA SER A 210 0.30 -8.85 11.41
C SER A 210 0.71 -7.74 10.44
N VAL A 211 1.48 -8.11 9.40
CA VAL A 211 1.83 -7.19 8.30
C VAL A 211 0.57 -6.70 7.57
N ASP A 212 -0.47 -7.54 7.47
CA ASP A 212 -1.70 -7.20 6.74
C ASP A 212 -2.46 -6.06 7.41
N ASP A 213 -2.31 -5.86 8.72
CA ASP A 213 -2.91 -4.72 9.42
C ASP A 213 -2.38 -3.38 8.90
N LEU A 214 -1.14 -3.33 8.42
CA LEU A 214 -0.55 -2.11 7.84
C LEU A 214 -1.15 -1.76 6.48
N THR A 215 -1.93 -2.65 5.85
CA THR A 215 -2.68 -2.34 4.61
C THR A 215 -4.00 -1.61 4.91
N LYS A 216 -4.38 -1.45 6.18
CA LYS A 216 -5.49 -0.61 6.62
C LYS A 216 -5.01 0.85 6.67
N PRO A 217 -5.60 1.79 5.91
CA PRO A 217 -5.08 3.15 5.79
C PRO A 217 -4.89 3.89 7.12
N PHE A 218 -5.86 3.79 8.04
CA PHE A 218 -5.77 4.42 9.37
C PHE A 218 -4.64 3.83 10.22
N VAL A 219 -4.49 2.52 10.24
CA VAL A 219 -3.41 1.83 10.97
C VAL A 219 -2.05 2.25 10.41
N SER A 220 -1.91 2.22 9.08
CA SER A 220 -0.69 2.65 8.38
C SER A 220 -0.33 4.11 8.69
N MET A 221 -1.31 5.01 8.61
CA MET A 221 -1.13 6.43 8.90
C MET A 221 -0.76 6.66 10.37
N TYR A 222 -1.43 5.99 11.30
CA TYR A 222 -1.15 6.08 12.74
C TYR A 222 0.30 5.74 13.07
N PHE A 223 0.79 4.58 12.60
CA PHE A 223 2.17 4.19 12.85
C PHE A 223 3.19 5.04 12.06
N GLY A 224 2.82 5.55 10.89
CA GLY A 224 3.62 6.55 10.18
C GLY A 224 3.77 7.85 10.98
N ALA A 225 2.68 8.37 11.54
CA ALA A 225 2.69 9.55 12.40
C ALA A 225 3.46 9.32 13.70
N ALA A 226 3.27 8.16 14.35
CA ALA A 226 4.03 7.76 15.53
C ALA A 226 5.54 7.71 15.26
N TYR A 227 5.94 7.11 14.14
CA TYR A 227 7.34 7.02 13.77
C TYR A 227 7.93 8.41 13.50
N LEU A 228 7.20 9.26 12.78
CA LEU A 228 7.62 10.63 12.51
C LEU A 228 7.79 11.44 13.80
N ALA A 229 6.85 11.32 14.74
CA ALA A 229 6.89 11.98 16.04
C ALA A 229 8.04 11.46 16.92
N TRP A 230 8.38 10.17 16.83
CA TRP A 230 9.57 9.65 17.51
C TRP A 230 10.86 10.17 16.86
N LEU A 231 10.92 10.22 15.53
CA LEU A 231 12.08 10.73 14.79
C LEU A 231 12.36 12.20 15.06
N SER A 232 11.34 13.03 15.31
CA SER A 232 11.54 14.45 15.65
C SER A 232 12.28 14.65 16.97
N GLU A 233 12.30 13.66 17.86
CA GLU A 233 12.98 13.69 19.16
C GLU A 233 14.09 12.63 19.26
N TYR A 234 14.58 12.14 18.12
CA TYR A 234 15.54 11.04 18.05
C TYR A 234 16.84 11.34 18.82
N GLU A 235 17.27 10.39 19.67
CA GLU A 235 18.38 10.54 20.66
C GLU A 235 18.13 11.60 21.73
N GLY A 236 16.87 11.87 22.08
CA GLY A 236 16.52 12.82 23.14
C GLY A 236 16.76 14.27 22.77
N ARG A 237 16.89 14.59 21.48
CA ARG A 237 17.02 15.96 20.98
C ARG A 237 16.09 16.22 19.81
N GLU A 238 15.67 17.46 19.69
CA GLU A 238 14.89 17.91 18.54
C GLU A 238 15.71 17.75 17.25
N ARG A 239 15.06 17.23 16.20
CA ARG A 239 15.67 16.98 14.89
C ARG A 239 15.12 17.94 13.85
N THR A 240 15.98 18.27 12.88
CA THR A 240 15.56 19.08 11.74
C THR A 240 14.55 18.32 10.87
N PRO A 241 13.60 19.02 10.22
CA PRO A 241 12.65 18.38 9.31
C PRO A 241 13.33 17.53 8.22
N GLN A 242 14.47 17.99 7.71
CA GLN A 242 15.26 17.25 6.71
C GLN A 242 15.78 15.92 7.27
N PHE A 243 16.36 15.92 8.47
CA PHE A 243 16.80 14.68 9.13
C PHE A 243 15.61 13.73 9.32
N VAL A 244 14.47 14.24 9.80
CA VAL A 244 13.28 13.43 10.09
C VAL A 244 12.80 12.72 8.82
N VAL A 245 12.70 13.44 7.69
CA VAL A 245 12.27 12.86 6.41
C VAL A 245 13.28 11.82 5.89
N GLN A 246 14.58 12.11 5.95
CA GLN A 246 15.60 11.16 5.52
C GLN A 246 15.62 9.90 6.40
N ALA A 247 15.53 10.08 7.73
CA ALA A 247 15.46 9.00 8.71
C ALA A 247 14.19 8.16 8.56
N PHE A 248 13.07 8.77 8.16
CA PHE A 248 11.83 8.07 7.89
C PHE A 248 12.01 7.05 6.75
N ILE A 249 12.72 7.46 5.69
CA ILE A 249 12.86 6.69 4.45
C ILE A 249 13.98 5.65 4.55
N ALA A 250 15.13 6.03 5.12
CA ALA A 250 16.34 5.21 5.14
C ALA A 250 16.63 4.58 6.52
N GLY A 251 15.92 4.99 7.55
CA GLY A 251 16.23 4.70 8.95
C GLY A 251 17.17 5.75 9.57
N PRO A 252 17.07 6.02 10.88
CA PRO A 252 17.79 7.11 11.54
C PRO A 252 19.32 6.95 11.53
N LYS A 253 19.82 5.72 11.44
CA LYS A 253 21.26 5.44 11.32
C LYS A 253 21.82 5.75 9.93
N ASN A 254 20.94 5.92 8.93
CA ASN A 254 21.27 6.10 7.52
C ASN A 254 20.86 7.47 6.96
N ALA A 255 20.33 8.36 7.82
CA ALA A 255 19.73 9.63 7.42
C ALA A 255 20.71 10.60 6.70
N ASN A 256 22.03 10.41 6.86
CA ASN A 256 23.06 11.25 6.24
C ASN A 256 23.62 10.70 4.91
N LEU A 257 23.01 9.67 4.32
CA LEU A 257 23.45 9.14 3.03
C LEU A 257 23.04 10.08 1.89
N GLN A 258 24.00 10.44 1.03
CA GLN A 258 23.81 11.18 -0.23
C GLN A 258 22.70 10.59 -1.12
N GLU A 259 22.45 9.28 -1.00
CA GLU A 259 21.40 8.54 -1.71
C GLU A 259 19.96 9.03 -1.42
N THR A 260 19.75 9.75 -0.31
CA THR A 260 18.43 10.33 0.03
C THR A 260 18.12 11.65 -0.69
N GLY A 261 19.10 12.26 -1.37
CA GLY A 261 18.96 13.56 -2.04
C GLY A 261 17.81 13.64 -3.05
N PRO A 262 17.72 12.74 -4.05
CA PRO A 262 16.64 12.75 -5.05
C PRO A 262 15.25 12.57 -4.42
N ILE A 263 15.15 11.74 -3.39
CA ILE A 263 13.89 11.49 -2.69
C ILE A 263 13.47 12.72 -1.87
N CYS A 264 14.43 13.41 -1.25
CA CYS A 264 14.18 14.65 -0.52
C CYS A 264 13.67 15.77 -1.44
N LEU A 265 14.22 15.89 -2.65
CA LEU A 265 13.73 16.84 -3.66
C LEU A 265 12.30 16.52 -4.09
N LYS A 266 12.01 15.23 -4.36
CA LYS A 266 10.65 14.79 -4.70
C LYS A 266 9.67 15.07 -3.56
N PHE A 267 10.10 14.90 -2.30
CA PHE A 267 9.30 15.24 -1.13
C PHE A 267 8.96 16.73 -1.07
N GLN A 268 9.93 17.62 -1.26
CA GLN A 268 9.68 19.07 -1.28
C GLN A 268 8.69 19.48 -2.39
N GLN A 269 8.86 18.93 -3.61
CA GLN A 269 7.94 19.15 -4.73
C GLN A 269 6.54 18.59 -4.47
N THR A 270 6.44 17.48 -3.74
CA THR A 270 5.15 16.88 -3.40
C THR A 270 4.46 17.70 -2.31
N LEU A 271 5.22 18.21 -1.35
CA LEU A 271 4.71 19.03 -0.25
C LEU A 271 4.03 20.31 -0.77
N SER A 272 4.60 20.99 -1.78
CA SER A 272 3.97 22.18 -2.37
C SER A 272 2.57 21.88 -2.94
N ASN A 273 2.39 20.71 -3.56
CA ASN A 273 1.08 20.30 -4.11
C ASN A 273 -0.01 20.16 -3.03
N TYR A 274 0.36 19.92 -1.78
CA TYR A 274 -0.58 19.85 -0.65
C TYR A 274 -0.80 21.21 0.03
N GLU A 275 0.15 22.14 -0.08
CA GLU A 275 0.05 23.50 0.48
C GLU A 275 -0.71 24.46 -0.44
N ASP A 276 -0.63 24.29 -1.76
CA ASP A 276 -1.24 25.19 -2.76
C ASP A 276 -2.77 25.10 -2.85
N THR A 277 -3.39 24.11 -2.22
CA THR A 277 -4.87 23.97 -2.18
C THR A 277 -5.59 25.04 -1.33
N LYS A 278 -4.86 26.02 -0.78
CA LYS A 278 -5.42 27.18 -0.06
C LYS A 278 -5.82 28.38 -0.94
N ARG A 279 -5.69 28.32 -2.27
CA ARG A 279 -6.15 29.40 -3.16
C ARG A 279 -7.41 28.98 -3.90
N ASP A 280 -8.57 29.23 -3.30
CA ASP A 280 -9.84 29.48 -4.02
C ASP A 280 -10.89 30.13 -3.07
N GLU A 281 -10.45 31.04 -2.20
CA GLU A 281 -11.32 31.96 -1.46
C GLU A 281 -10.71 33.37 -1.45
N VAL A 282 -10.42 33.92 -2.64
CA VAL A 282 -10.25 35.37 -2.80
C VAL A 282 -11.27 35.82 -3.82
N GLY A 283 -12.21 36.63 -3.32
CA GLY A 283 -13.45 36.98 -3.97
C GLY A 283 -13.30 37.52 -5.38
N CYS A 284 -14.18 37.05 -6.25
CA CYS A 284 -14.62 37.82 -7.40
C CYS A 284 -15.34 39.06 -6.85
N THR A 285 -14.60 40.17 -6.71
CA THR A 285 -15.22 41.49 -6.55
C THR A 285 -15.37 42.04 -7.95
N ILE A 286 -16.59 41.99 -8.47
CA ILE A 286 -16.96 42.74 -9.67
C ILE A 286 -17.02 44.21 -9.25
N LEU A 287 -16.15 45.04 -9.82
CA LEU A 287 -16.33 46.49 -9.93
C LEU A 287 -17.03 46.79 -11.25
#